data_AF-A0AA40CYP8-F1
#
_entry.id   AF-A0AA40CYP8-F1
#
_cell.length_a   1.000
_cell.length_b   1.000
_cell.length_c   1.000
_cell.angle_alpha   90.00
_cell.angle_beta   90.00
_cell.angle_gamma   90.00
#
_symmetry.space_group_name_H-M   'P 1'
#
loop_
_entity.id
_entity.type
_entity.pdbx_description
1 polymer ?
#
loop_
_entity_poly.entity_id
_entity_poly.type
_entity_poly.pdbx_seq_one_letter_code
_entity_poly.pdbx_strand_id
1 'polypeptide(L)'
;MPLSQSDTSRQQAIELEIQARVAAELKRLRAEEASALKEAQKKLSESTEQQTDDFKITRQTVSKEVEALRAKLQERRKVRELPESVEAARSEVVRCLRENDRRPLDCWKEVEAFKEEVRRLEKGWVEKVVS
;
A
#
# COMPACT_ATOMS: atom_id res chain seq x y z
N MET A 1 -60.59 66.74 -13.11
CA MET A 1 -60.87 65.30 -13.34
C MET A 1 -59.79 64.49 -12.65
N PRO A 2 -60.10 63.50 -11.78
CA PRO A 2 -59.12 62.77 -11.00
C PRO A 2 -58.75 61.43 -11.67
N LEU A 3 -57.53 61.30 -12.20
CA LEU A 3 -57.02 60.06 -12.84
C LEU A 3 -56.02 59.28 -11.95
N SER A 4 -55.47 59.91 -10.90
CA SER A 4 -54.36 59.34 -10.12
C SER A 4 -54.71 58.16 -9.22
N GLN A 5 -55.93 58.12 -8.67
CA GLN A 5 -56.36 57.01 -7.80
C GLN A 5 -56.52 55.70 -8.59
N SER A 6 -57.00 55.77 -9.84
CA SER A 6 -57.18 54.61 -10.71
C SER A 6 -55.85 54.01 -11.18
N ASP A 7 -54.86 54.85 -11.46
CA ASP A 7 -53.50 54.41 -11.80
C ASP A 7 -52.82 53.70 -10.62
N THR A 8 -53.03 54.20 -9.40
CA THR A 8 -52.46 53.59 -8.19
C THR A 8 -53.01 52.19 -7.95
N SER A 9 -54.34 52.00 -8.11
CA SER A 9 -54.97 50.68 -7.95
C SER A 9 -54.54 49.68 -9.03
N ARG A 10 -54.30 50.13 -10.28
CA ARG A 10 -53.75 49.26 -11.34
C ARG A 10 -52.33 48.82 -11.05
N GLN A 11 -51.48 49.72 -10.56
CA GLN A 11 -50.11 49.39 -10.18
C GLN A 11 -50.06 48.35 -9.06
N GLN A 12 -50.92 48.49 -8.04
CA GLN A 12 -51.03 47.51 -6.96
C GLN A 12 -51.50 46.13 -7.43
N ALA A 13 -52.47 46.08 -8.36
CA ALA A 13 -52.94 44.82 -8.92
C ALA A 13 -51.84 44.09 -9.72
N ILE A 14 -51.06 44.84 -10.51
CA ILE A 14 -49.94 44.31 -11.28
C ILE A 14 -48.83 43.81 -10.35
N GLU A 15 -48.48 44.58 -9.32
CA GLU A 15 -47.46 44.20 -8.33
C GLU A 15 -47.84 42.87 -7.63
N LEU A 16 -49.11 42.70 -7.25
CA LEU A 16 -49.60 41.45 -6.66
C LEU A 16 -49.49 40.25 -7.61
N GLU A 17 -49.79 40.44 -8.90
CA GLU A 17 -49.64 39.39 -9.91
C GLU A 17 -48.17 39.01 -10.11
N ILE A 18 -47.28 40.01 -10.15
CA ILE A 18 -45.82 39.80 -10.22
C ILE A 18 -45.35 39.01 -9.00
N GLN A 19 -45.74 39.41 -7.79
CA GLN A 19 -45.38 38.71 -6.55
C GLN A 19 -45.89 37.26 -6.55
N ALA A 20 -47.13 37.03 -6.99
CA ALA A 20 -47.69 35.68 -7.09
C ALA A 20 -46.89 34.81 -8.07
N ARG A 21 -46.51 35.36 -9.23
CA ARG A 21 -45.71 34.65 -10.24
C ARG A 21 -44.29 34.35 -9.74
N VAL A 22 -43.64 35.32 -9.09
CA VAL A 22 -42.31 35.15 -8.50
C VAL A 22 -42.36 34.08 -7.39
N ALA A 23 -43.37 34.10 -6.52
CA ALA A 23 -43.52 33.12 -5.45
C ALA A 23 -43.75 31.70 -6.00
N ALA A 24 -44.58 31.55 -7.04
CA ALA A 24 -44.80 30.28 -7.71
C ALA A 24 -43.49 29.73 -8.30
N GLU A 25 -42.69 30.60 -8.93
CA GLU A 25 -41.46 30.18 -9.60
C GLU A 25 -40.33 29.87 -8.63
N LEU A 26 -40.21 30.64 -7.53
CA LEU A 26 -39.32 30.29 -6.42
C LEU A 26 -39.69 28.95 -5.78
N LYS A 27 -40.99 28.64 -5.67
CA LYS A 27 -41.44 27.35 -5.14
C LYS A 27 -41.06 26.20 -6.08
N ARG A 28 -41.20 26.39 -7.39
CA ARG A 28 -40.78 25.41 -8.40
C ARG A 28 -39.27 25.14 -8.33
N LEU A 29 -38.45 26.19 -8.33
CA LEU A 29 -37.00 26.08 -8.24
C LEU A 29 -36.54 25.37 -6.97
N ARG A 30 -37.11 25.72 -5.81
CA ARG A 30 -36.79 25.03 -4.54
C ARG A 30 -37.13 23.54 -4.56
N ALA A 31 -38.22 23.15 -5.23
CA ALA A 31 -38.59 21.73 -5.35
C ALA A 31 -37.60 20.97 -6.23
N GLU A 32 -37.17 21.57 -7.35
CA GLU A 32 -36.15 21.00 -8.24
C GLU A 32 -34.80 20.84 -7.52
N GLU A 33 -34.35 21.88 -6.81
CA GLU A 33 -33.13 21.85 -5.99
C GLU A 33 -33.20 20.77 -4.91
N ALA A 34 -34.34 20.65 -4.21
CA ALA A 34 -34.53 19.63 -3.19
C ALA A 34 -34.47 18.21 -3.77
N SER A 35 -35.06 17.98 -4.95
CA SER A 35 -34.93 16.68 -5.63
C SER A 35 -33.51 16.39 -6.07
N ALA A 36 -32.80 17.38 -6.62
CA ALA A 36 -31.42 17.22 -7.08
C ALA A 36 -30.47 16.93 -5.91
N LEU A 37 -30.64 17.61 -4.77
CA LEU A 37 -29.89 17.34 -3.54
C LEU A 37 -30.13 15.92 -3.04
N LYS A 38 -31.39 15.47 -3.04
CA LYS A 38 -31.75 14.12 -2.59
C LYS A 38 -31.12 13.04 -3.49
N GLU A 39 -31.14 13.24 -4.81
CA GLU A 39 -30.49 12.33 -5.74
C GLU A 39 -28.97 12.31 -5.60
N ALA A 40 -28.35 13.49 -5.46
CA ALA A 40 -26.91 13.60 -5.24
C ALA A 40 -26.50 12.90 -3.94
N GLN A 41 -27.26 13.10 -2.86
CA GLN A 41 -27.02 12.45 -1.58
C GLN A 41 -27.17 10.93 -1.68
N LYS A 42 -28.18 10.43 -2.41
CA LYS A 42 -28.38 8.99 -2.65
C LYS A 42 -27.20 8.36 -3.41
N LYS A 43 -26.75 9.01 -4.49
CA LYS A 43 -25.58 8.57 -5.27
C LYS A 43 -24.30 8.57 -4.42
N LEU A 44 -24.14 9.55 -3.54
CA LEU A 44 -22.99 9.65 -2.64
C LEU A 44 -23.00 8.54 -1.58
N SER A 45 -24.17 8.22 -1.01
CA SER A 45 -24.30 7.07 -0.09
C SER A 45 -24.01 5.73 -0.78
N GLU A 46 -24.54 5.50 -1.97
CA GLU A 46 -24.28 4.27 -2.75
C GLU A 46 -22.79 4.13 -3.10
N SER A 47 -22.14 5.22 -3.50
CA SER A 47 -20.69 5.25 -3.81
C SER A 47 -19.83 5.01 -2.57
N THR A 48 -20.25 5.52 -1.41
CA THR A 48 -19.52 5.35 -0.14
C THR A 48 -19.62 3.90 0.34
N GLU A 49 -20.79 3.27 0.24
CA GLU A 49 -20.96 1.86 0.61
C GLU A 49 -20.08 0.95 -0.26
N GLN A 50 -20.10 1.15 -1.59
CA GLN A 50 -19.25 0.40 -2.53
C GLN A 50 -17.75 0.62 -2.27
N GLN A 51 -17.32 1.86 -2.05
CA GLN A 51 -15.92 2.14 -1.73
C GLN A 51 -15.51 1.52 -0.40
N THR A 52 -16.36 1.52 0.64
CA THR A 52 -15.97 0.95 1.93
C THR A 52 -15.83 -0.56 1.90
N ASP A 53 -16.61 -1.26 1.07
CA ASP A 53 -16.53 -2.72 0.96
C ASP A 53 -15.31 -3.13 0.11
N ASP A 54 -15.09 -2.47 -1.03
CA ASP A 54 -13.89 -2.67 -1.85
C ASP A 54 -12.59 -2.34 -1.11
N PHE A 55 -12.58 -1.27 -0.31
CA PHE A 55 -11.40 -0.89 0.48
C PHE A 55 -11.15 -1.85 1.66
N LYS A 56 -12.21 -2.40 2.27
CA LYS A 56 -12.08 -3.43 3.31
C LYS A 56 -11.55 -4.74 2.72
N ILE A 57 -12.09 -5.17 1.57
CA ILE A 57 -11.62 -6.35 0.85
C ILE A 57 -10.16 -6.17 0.43
N THR A 58 -9.80 -4.99 -0.09
CA THR A 58 -8.42 -4.66 -0.50
C THR A 58 -7.48 -4.66 0.71
N ARG A 59 -7.83 -3.99 1.82
CA ARG A 59 -6.99 -3.97 3.03
C ARG A 59 -6.79 -5.37 3.61
N GLN A 60 -7.85 -6.17 3.69
CA GLN A 60 -7.76 -7.54 4.21
C GLN A 60 -6.92 -8.45 3.31
N THR A 61 -7.06 -8.30 1.99
CA THR A 61 -6.28 -9.06 1.00
C THR A 61 -4.80 -8.70 1.08
N VAL A 62 -4.48 -7.40 1.06
CA VAL A 62 -3.10 -6.91 1.20
C VAL A 62 -2.50 -7.34 2.55
N SER A 63 -3.26 -7.27 3.64
CA SER A 63 -2.77 -7.73 4.95
C SER A 63 -2.44 -9.23 4.95
N LYS A 64 -3.27 -10.07 4.30
CA LYS A 64 -2.99 -11.50 4.16
C LYS A 64 -1.74 -11.76 3.31
N GLU A 65 -1.58 -11.03 2.20
CA GLU A 65 -0.41 -11.15 1.34
C GLU A 65 0.88 -10.72 2.04
N VAL A 66 0.83 -9.65 2.83
CA VAL A 66 1.97 -9.18 3.65
C VAL A 66 2.38 -10.23 4.68
N GLU A 67 1.44 -10.85 5.38
CA GLU A 67 1.74 -11.93 6.34
C GLU A 67 2.30 -13.18 5.65
N ALA A 68 1.72 -13.58 4.51
CA ALA A 68 2.24 -14.70 3.72
C ALA A 68 3.67 -14.43 3.21
N LEU A 69 3.97 -13.18 2.81
CA LEU A 69 5.31 -12.77 2.38
C LEU A 69 6.29 -12.75 3.55
N ARG A 70 5.88 -12.26 4.73
CA ARG A 70 6.67 -12.31 5.96
C ARG A 70 7.03 -13.75 6.33
N ALA A 71 6.08 -14.67 6.29
CA ALA A 71 6.33 -16.09 6.57
C ALA A 71 7.37 -16.68 5.60
N LYS A 72 7.21 -16.44 4.28
CA LYS A 72 8.18 -16.90 3.26
C LYS A 72 9.57 -16.29 3.44
N LEU A 73 9.67 -15.03 3.87
CA LEU A 73 10.95 -14.37 4.14
C LEU A 73 11.61 -14.93 5.40
N GLN A 74 10.84 -15.26 6.44
CA GLN A 74 11.37 -15.91 7.64
C GLN A 74 11.92 -17.30 7.35
N GLU A 75 11.27 -18.09 6.48
CA GLU A 75 11.80 -19.37 6.01
C GLU A 75 13.13 -19.20 5.25
N ARG A 76 13.25 -18.15 4.43
CA ARG A 76 14.46 -17.88 3.63
C ARG A 76 15.60 -17.24 4.44
N ARG A 77 15.35 -16.65 5.61
CA ARG A 77 16.39 -16.00 6.45
C ARG A 77 17.35 -16.99 7.11
N LYS A 78 17.21 -18.29 6.89
CA LYS A 78 18.28 -19.24 7.19
C LYS A 78 19.35 -19.11 6.10
N VAL A 79 20.21 -18.09 6.22
CA VAL A 79 21.56 -18.19 5.63
C VAL A 79 22.09 -19.53 6.14
N ARG A 80 22.30 -20.49 5.24
CA ARG A 80 22.75 -21.83 5.62
C ARG A 80 23.98 -21.67 6.50
N GLU A 81 23.86 -22.12 7.74
CA GLU A 81 25.01 -22.18 8.64
C GLU A 81 26.05 -23.06 7.97
N LEU A 82 27.27 -22.51 7.83
CA LEU A 82 28.41 -23.27 7.36
C LEU A 82 28.67 -24.39 8.37
N PRO A 83 29.05 -25.60 7.91
CA PRO A 83 29.40 -26.66 8.84
C PRO A 83 30.56 -26.22 9.73
N GLU A 84 30.49 -26.58 11.01
CA GLU A 84 31.45 -26.20 12.06
C GLU A 84 32.91 -26.49 11.67
N SER A 85 33.14 -27.58 10.92
CA SER A 85 34.46 -27.95 10.41
C SER A 85 35.07 -26.92 9.46
N VAL A 86 34.27 -26.34 8.56
CA VAL A 86 34.73 -25.28 7.62
C VAL A 86 34.99 -23.98 8.38
N GLU A 87 34.16 -23.67 9.39
CA GLU A 87 34.34 -22.47 10.21
C GLU A 87 35.57 -22.55 11.11
N ALA A 88 35.85 -23.73 11.68
CA ALA A 88 37.07 -24.00 12.42
C ALA A 88 38.32 -23.88 11.53
N ALA A 89 38.33 -24.52 10.35
CA ALA A 89 39.45 -24.44 9.41
C ALA A 89 39.69 -23.00 8.93
N ARG A 90 38.64 -22.22 8.67
CA ARG A 90 38.74 -20.79 8.35
C ARG A 90 39.38 -20.01 9.50
N SER A 91 38.98 -20.30 10.74
CA SER A 91 39.49 -19.60 11.92
C SER A 91 40.98 -19.86 12.12
N GLU A 92 41.44 -21.06 11.85
CA GLU A 92 42.87 -21.44 11.91
C GLU A 92 43.72 -20.72 10.85
N VAL A 93 43.22 -20.59 9.62
CA VAL A 93 43.87 -19.77 8.58
C VAL A 93 43.97 -18.31 9.01
N VAL A 94 42.87 -17.75 9.52
CA VAL A 94 42.84 -16.36 9.98
C VAL A 94 43.77 -16.16 11.16
N ARG A 95 43.85 -17.11 12.08
CA ARG A 95 44.76 -17.10 13.23
C ARG A 95 46.21 -17.10 12.77
N CYS A 96 46.60 -18.03 11.91
CA CYS A 96 47.96 -18.10 11.37
C CYS A 96 48.36 -16.82 10.61
N LEU A 97 47.47 -16.28 9.77
CA LEU A 97 47.75 -15.07 9.01
C LEU A 97 47.84 -13.80 9.88
N ARG A 98 47.14 -13.77 11.01
CA ARG A 98 47.27 -12.69 12.00
C ARG A 98 48.57 -12.77 12.79
N GLU A 99 48.99 -13.99 13.14
CA GLU A 99 50.27 -14.25 13.82
C GLU A 99 51.48 -14.01 12.88
N ASN A 100 51.31 -14.25 11.57
CA ASN A 100 52.35 -14.15 10.54
C ASN A 100 52.03 -13.08 9.48
N ASP A 101 51.69 -11.87 9.93
CA ASP A 101 51.21 -10.76 9.08
C ASP A 101 52.15 -10.38 7.92
N ARG A 102 53.47 -10.50 8.14
CA ARG A 102 54.52 -10.21 7.15
C ARG A 102 55.06 -11.46 6.45
N ARG A 103 54.57 -12.65 6.81
CA ARG A 103 55.00 -13.94 6.25
C ARG A 103 53.81 -14.85 5.95
N PRO A 104 52.91 -14.44 5.04
CA PRO A 104 51.70 -15.21 4.74
C PRO A 104 51.99 -16.59 4.13
N LEU A 105 53.19 -16.82 3.58
CA LEU A 105 53.60 -18.11 3.03
C LEU A 105 53.82 -19.18 4.11
N ASP A 106 54.00 -18.82 5.37
CA ASP A 106 54.20 -19.78 6.46
C ASP A 106 52.89 -20.53 6.81
N CYS A 107 51.74 -19.99 6.42
CA CYS A 107 50.39 -20.52 6.71
C CYS A 107 49.82 -21.46 5.63
N TRP A 108 50.68 -22.02 4.78
CA TRP A 108 50.24 -22.82 3.64
C TRP A 108 49.54 -24.12 4.06
N LYS A 109 49.90 -24.71 5.20
CA LYS A 109 49.30 -25.95 5.70
C LYS A 109 47.85 -25.72 6.12
N GLU A 110 47.58 -24.63 6.81
CA GLU A 110 46.26 -24.22 7.26
C GLU A 110 45.37 -23.91 6.05
N VAL A 111 45.93 -23.27 5.02
CA VAL A 111 45.22 -22.98 3.76
C VAL A 111 44.88 -24.27 2.99
N GLU A 112 45.80 -25.24 2.92
CA GLU A 112 45.51 -26.52 2.28
C GLU A 112 44.45 -27.31 3.05
N ALA A 113 44.52 -27.35 4.38
CA ALA A 113 43.48 -27.97 5.21
C ALA A 113 42.09 -27.32 5.00
N PHE A 114 42.02 -25.99 4.90
CA PHE A 114 40.78 -25.29 4.57
C PHE A 114 40.26 -25.65 3.18
N LYS A 115 41.14 -25.73 2.16
CA LYS A 115 40.75 -26.12 0.80
C LYS A 115 40.19 -27.54 0.71
N GLU A 116 40.77 -28.49 1.45
CA GLU A 116 40.25 -29.87 1.50
C GLU A 116 38.83 -29.89 2.09
N GLU A 117 38.62 -29.15 3.16
CA GLU A 117 37.33 -29.09 3.85
C GLU A 117 36.24 -28.39 3.00
N VAL A 118 36.63 -27.35 2.25
CA VAL A 118 35.76 -26.73 1.23
C VAL A 118 35.46 -27.71 0.10
N ARG A 119 36.45 -28.43 -0.44
CA ARG A 119 36.22 -29.44 -1.50
C ARG A 119 35.23 -30.52 -1.07
N ARG A 120 35.32 -30.96 0.19
CA ARG A 120 34.39 -31.95 0.75
C ARG A 120 32.96 -31.42 0.78
N LEU A 121 32.78 -30.16 1.19
CA LEU A 121 31.47 -29.50 1.19
C LEU A 121 30.93 -29.27 -0.23
N GLU A 122 31.78 -28.81 -1.13
CA GLU A 122 31.43 -28.59 -2.54
C GLU A 122 31.01 -29.89 -3.23
N LYS A 123 31.70 -31.01 -2.99
CA LYS A 123 31.33 -32.31 -3.56
C LYS A 123 29.90 -32.69 -3.18
N GLY A 124 29.54 -32.58 -1.90
CA GLY A 124 28.17 -32.88 -1.45
C GLY A 124 27.13 -31.89 -1.96
N TRP A 125 27.51 -30.63 -2.23
CA TRP A 125 26.63 -29.66 -2.86
C TRP A 125 26.40 -29.97 -4.34
N VAL A 126 27.45 -30.27 -5.10
CA VAL A 126 27.37 -30.62 -6.53
C VAL A 126 26.51 -31.87 -6.74
N GLU A 127 26.71 -32.92 -5.94
CA GLU A 127 25.89 -34.15 -6.01
C GLU A 127 24.40 -33.87 -5.78
N LYS A 128 24.06 -32.94 -4.87
CA LYS A 128 22.68 -32.54 -4.57
C LYS A 128 22.03 -31.65 -5.64
N VAL A 129 22.82 -30.89 -6.40
CA VAL A 129 22.31 -29.97 -7.43
C VAL A 129 22.15 -30.68 -8.78
N VAL A 130 22.96 -31.70 -9.05
CA VAL A 130 22.92 -32.49 -10.29
C VAL A 130 21.88 -33.61 -10.22
N SER A 131 21.50 -34.07 -9.01
CA SER A 131 20.42 -35.04 -8.78
C SER A 131 19.05 -34.38 -8.65
#